data_AF-A0A3L6S2W9-F1
#
_entry.id   AF-A0A3L6S2W9-F1
#
_cell.length_a   1.000
_cell.length_b   1.000
_cell.length_c   1.000
_cell.angle_alpha   90.00
_cell.angle_beta   90.00
_cell.angle_gamma   90.00
#
_symmetry.space_group_name_H-M   'P 1'
#
loop_
_entity.id
_entity.type
_entity.pdbx_description
1 polymer ?
#
loop_
_entity_poly.entity_id
_entity_poly.type
_entity_poly.pdbx_seq_one_letter_code
_entity_poly.pdbx_strand_id
1 'polypeptide(L)'
;MGRGTVARALAAVLLLWRWQRAGAGEYVVGDVAFGWDSWAREHAFAVGDVLVFQYVSSQHNVYEVSEGTYWSCDTGGGGVRVKYTSGYYRVVLAEARTYWFICDLPGHCLGGMKVAVNVSTAAGGR
;
A
#
# COMPACT_ATOMS: atom_id res chain seq x y z
N MET A 1 20.51 -45.73 -34.19
CA MET A 1 20.77 -45.86 -32.73
C MET A 1 21.70 -44.72 -32.33
N GLY A 2 21.42 -43.80 -31.41
CA GLY A 2 20.22 -43.47 -30.64
C GLY A 2 20.31 -41.98 -30.25
N ARG A 3 19.18 -41.26 -30.34
CA ARG A 3 19.03 -39.87 -29.90
C ARG A 3 18.78 -39.87 -28.39
N GLY A 4 19.75 -39.40 -27.60
CA GLY A 4 19.62 -39.23 -26.15
C GLY A 4 19.16 -37.82 -25.81
N THR A 5 17.93 -37.70 -25.33
CA THR A 5 17.25 -36.49 -24.87
C THR A 5 18.02 -35.76 -23.76
N VAL A 6 18.56 -34.57 -24.02
CA VAL A 6 18.93 -33.62 -22.97
C VAL A 6 17.68 -32.80 -22.64
N ALA A 7 16.81 -33.37 -21.82
CA ALA A 7 15.68 -32.63 -21.27
C ALA A 7 15.45 -33.13 -19.85
N ARG A 8 15.49 -32.19 -18.89
CA ARG A 8 14.95 -32.22 -17.51
C ARG A 8 16.00 -32.00 -16.43
N ALA A 9 16.44 -30.75 -16.29
CA ALA A 9 17.00 -30.27 -15.01
C ALA A 9 16.75 -28.77 -14.74
N LEU A 10 15.86 -28.09 -15.48
CA LEU A 10 15.55 -26.67 -15.26
C LEU A 10 14.23 -26.42 -14.49
N ALA A 11 13.43 -27.46 -14.25
CA ALA A 11 12.10 -27.29 -13.65
C ALA A 11 12.11 -27.19 -12.10
N ALA A 12 13.17 -27.62 -11.43
CA ALA A 12 13.20 -27.72 -9.96
C ALA A 12 13.58 -26.40 -9.24
N VAL A 13 14.25 -25.46 -9.92
CA VAL A 13 14.67 -24.18 -9.31
C VAL A 13 13.52 -23.16 -9.30
N LEU A 14 12.58 -23.25 -10.24
CA LEU A 14 11.43 -22.34 -10.34
C LEU A 14 10.29 -22.65 -9.35
N LEU A 15 10.35 -23.79 -8.64
CA LEU A 15 9.35 -24.18 -7.64
C LEU A 15 9.70 -23.74 -6.21
N LEU A 16 10.87 -23.12 -5.99
CA LEU A 16 11.31 -22.65 -4.66
C LEU A 16 11.10 -21.14 -4.42
N TRP A 17 10.43 -20.44 -5.34
CA TRP A 17 10.01 -19.04 -5.18
C TRP A 17 8.51 -18.87 -4.93
N ARG A 18 7.81 -19.93 -4.51
CA ARG A 18 6.45 -19.80 -3.94
C ARG A 18 6.53 -19.89 -2.43
N TRP A 19 7.25 -18.95 -1.82
CA TRP A 19 7.03 -18.62 -0.42
C TRP A 19 5.73 -17.83 -0.37
N GLN A 20 4.61 -18.53 -0.21
CA GLN A 20 3.37 -17.86 0.16
C GLN A 20 3.64 -17.15 1.48
N ARG A 21 3.55 -15.81 1.52
CA ARG A 21 3.49 -15.07 2.78
C ARG A 21 2.21 -15.50 3.50
N ALA A 22 2.31 -16.53 4.33
CA ALA A 22 1.24 -16.96 5.21
C ALA A 22 1.24 -16.04 6.45
N GLY A 23 0.82 -14.78 6.27
CA GLY A 23 0.74 -13.81 7.35
C GLY A 23 0.52 -12.39 6.85
N ALA A 24 -0.04 -11.54 7.72
CA ALA A 24 -0.17 -10.10 7.49
C ALA A 24 1.21 -9.48 7.19
N GLY A 25 1.32 -8.81 6.04
CA GLY A 25 2.49 -8.04 5.65
C GLY A 25 2.51 -6.67 6.33
N GLU A 26 3.70 -6.16 6.59
CA GLU A 26 3.90 -4.77 7.02
C GLU A 26 4.57 -3.99 5.88
N TYR A 27 3.98 -2.86 5.50
CA TYR A 27 4.35 -2.07 4.32
C TYR A 27 4.65 -0.63 4.74
N VAL A 28 5.91 -0.21 4.62
CA VAL A 28 6.28 1.20 4.82
C VAL A 28 5.81 2.01 3.63
N VAL A 29 4.93 2.97 3.87
CA VAL A 29 4.28 3.77 2.83
C VAL A 29 5.24 4.81 2.28
N GLY A 30 5.90 4.47 1.17
CA GLY A 30 6.72 5.37 0.36
C GLY A 30 7.92 6.03 1.07
N ASP A 31 8.88 6.49 0.27
CA ASP A 31 9.69 7.65 0.62
C ASP A 31 8.74 8.86 0.61
N VAL A 32 8.61 9.54 1.75
CA VAL A 32 7.67 10.65 1.97
C VAL A 32 7.85 11.87 1.06
N ALA A 33 8.88 11.90 0.22
CA ALA A 33 9.13 13.00 -0.69
C ALA A 33 8.13 13.02 -1.87
N PHE A 34 7.99 11.95 -2.65
CA PHE A 34 7.09 11.89 -3.82
C PHE A 34 6.81 10.43 -4.24
N GLY A 35 5.59 10.10 -4.68
CA GLY A 35 5.29 8.78 -5.31
C GLY A 35 4.42 7.81 -4.50
N TRP A 36 3.54 8.32 -3.64
CA TRP A 36 2.58 7.54 -2.85
C TRP A 36 1.68 6.62 -3.71
N ASP A 37 1.20 7.12 -4.84
CA ASP A 37 0.36 6.34 -5.77
C ASP A 37 1.15 5.26 -6.52
N SER A 38 2.35 5.56 -7.02
CA SER A 38 3.22 4.57 -7.67
C SER A 38 3.61 3.45 -6.72
N TRP A 39 3.92 3.79 -5.47
CA TRP A 39 4.23 2.83 -4.43
C TRP A 39 3.08 1.84 -4.19
N ALA A 40 1.83 2.31 -4.11
CA ALA A 40 0.71 1.41 -3.87
C ALA A 40 0.51 0.40 -5.02
N ARG A 41 0.83 0.79 -6.25
CA ARG A 41 0.70 -0.08 -7.43
C ARG A 41 1.73 -1.22 -7.47
N GLU A 42 2.81 -1.13 -6.70
CA GLU A 42 3.83 -2.17 -6.59
C GLU A 42 3.44 -3.30 -5.63
N HIS A 43 2.37 -3.10 -4.86
CA HIS A 43 1.94 -4.01 -3.80
C HIS A 43 0.55 -4.60 -4.10
N ALA A 44 0.25 -5.77 -3.56
CA ALA A 44 -1.15 -6.17 -3.35
C ALA A 44 -1.38 -6.31 -1.87
N PHE A 45 -2.42 -5.61 -1.41
CA PHE A 45 -2.82 -5.59 -0.03
C PHE A 45 -3.95 -6.60 0.21
N ALA A 46 -3.82 -7.30 1.31
CA ALA A 46 -4.81 -8.24 1.83
C ALA A 46 -5.36 -7.76 3.17
N VAL A 47 -6.55 -8.23 3.52
CA VAL A 47 -7.10 -8.02 4.86
C VAL A 47 -6.11 -8.53 5.91
N GLY A 48 -5.83 -7.69 6.91
CA GLY A 48 -4.89 -7.95 7.99
C GLY A 48 -3.52 -7.30 7.80
N ASP A 49 -3.16 -6.90 6.57
CA ASP A 49 -1.91 -6.17 6.30
C ASP A 49 -1.84 -4.84 7.07
N VAL A 50 -0.63 -4.35 7.30
CA VAL A 50 -0.35 -3.12 8.06
C VAL A 50 0.38 -2.12 7.17
N LEU A 51 -0.15 -0.91 7.09
CA LEU A 51 0.54 0.24 6.52
C LEU A 51 1.31 0.98 7.62
N VAL A 52 2.58 1.24 7.40
CA VAL A 52 3.42 2.04 8.29
C VAL A 52 3.66 3.39 7.65
N PHE A 53 3.08 4.42 8.26
CA PHE A 53 3.36 5.81 7.91
C PHE A 53 4.47 6.31 8.82
N GLN A 54 5.58 6.75 8.23
CA GLN A 54 6.70 7.37 8.92
C GLN A 54 7.08 8.67 8.20
N TYR A 55 6.93 9.82 8.87
CA TYR A 55 7.16 11.13 8.27
C TYR A 55 7.58 12.15 9.33
N VAL A 56 8.22 13.24 8.90
CA VAL A 56 8.51 14.37 9.78
C VAL A 56 7.21 15.13 10.03
N SER A 57 6.68 15.05 11.26
CA SER A 57 5.35 15.59 11.63
C SER A 57 5.21 17.11 11.51
N SER A 58 6.32 17.86 11.46
CA SER A 58 6.31 19.29 11.15
C SER A 58 6.15 19.59 9.67
N GLN A 59 6.35 18.60 8.79
CA GLN A 59 6.33 18.76 7.33
C GLN A 59 5.20 18.01 6.66
N HIS A 60 4.62 16.98 7.30
CA HIS A 60 3.57 16.18 6.71
C HIS A 60 2.57 15.69 7.77
N ASN A 61 1.39 15.28 7.31
CA ASN A 61 0.42 14.51 8.07
C ASN A 61 -0.21 13.45 7.15
N VAL A 62 -1.02 12.56 7.73
CA VAL A 62 -1.76 11.56 6.95
C VAL A 62 -3.19 11.53 7.45
N TYR A 63 -4.15 11.83 6.60
CA TYR A 63 -5.57 11.67 6.91
C TYR A 63 -6.14 10.52 6.10
N GLU A 64 -6.87 9.62 6.76
CA GLU A 64 -7.79 8.73 6.05
C GLU A 64 -9.05 9.52 5.70
N VAL A 65 -9.47 9.45 4.45
CA VAL A 65 -10.57 10.26 3.91
C VAL A 65 -11.55 9.43 3.08
N SER A 66 -12.68 10.05 2.72
CA SER A 66 -13.58 9.54 1.70
C SER A 66 -12.95 9.63 0.30
N GLU A 67 -13.46 8.87 -0.66
CA GLU A 67 -13.04 8.97 -2.06
C GLU A 67 -13.26 10.38 -2.63
N GLY A 68 -14.39 11.02 -2.29
CA GLY A 68 -14.67 12.40 -2.72
C GLY A 68 -13.61 13.39 -2.22
N THR A 69 -13.26 13.32 -0.93
CA THR A 69 -12.21 14.16 -0.34
C THR A 69 -10.82 13.82 -0.88
N TYR A 70 -10.54 12.57 -1.23
CA TYR A 70 -9.28 12.18 -1.88
C TYR A 70 -9.08 12.86 -3.25
N TRP A 71 -10.14 12.95 -4.03
CA TRP A 71 -10.09 13.58 -5.35
C TRP A 71 -10.09 15.10 -5.26
N SER A 72 -10.91 15.68 -4.38
CA SER A 72 -10.99 17.14 -4.22
C SER A 72 -9.83 17.73 -3.42
N CYS A 73 -9.17 16.93 -2.58
CA CYS A 73 -8.27 17.39 -1.53
C CYS A 73 -8.91 18.38 -0.54
N ASP A 74 -10.25 18.37 -0.41
CA ASP A 74 -10.99 19.23 0.53
C ASP A 74 -11.37 18.47 1.80
N THR A 75 -10.66 18.78 2.88
CA THR A 75 -10.88 18.22 4.22
C THR A 75 -11.86 19.02 5.08
N GLY A 76 -12.28 20.21 4.62
CA GLY A 76 -13.29 21.04 5.29
C GLY A 76 -14.71 20.50 5.11
N GLY A 77 -14.96 19.75 4.04
CA GLY A 77 -16.28 19.18 3.69
C GLY A 77 -16.76 17.98 4.51
N GLY A 78 -16.09 17.62 5.62
CA GLY A 78 -16.52 16.54 6.52
C GLY A 78 -16.17 15.11 6.06
N GLY A 79 -15.38 14.96 4.99
CA GLY A 79 -14.96 13.64 4.48
C GLY A 79 -13.72 13.04 5.15
N VAL A 80 -13.18 13.68 6.21
CA VAL A 80 -12.06 13.14 7.00
C VAL A 80 -12.58 12.09 7.98
N ARG A 81 -12.00 10.88 7.94
CA ARG A 81 -12.36 9.75 8.81
C ARG A 81 -11.43 9.64 10.00
N VAL A 82 -10.12 9.72 9.76
CA VAL A 82 -9.08 9.58 10.79
C VAL A 82 -7.94 10.56 10.50
N LYS A 83 -7.33 11.11 11.56
CA LYS A 83 -6.16 11.99 11.47
C LYS A 83 -4.95 11.34 12.14
N TYR A 84 -3.89 11.15 11.36
CA TYR A 84 -2.59 10.67 11.82
C TYR A 84 -1.59 11.85 11.75
N THR A 85 -1.10 12.34 12.89
CA THR A 85 -0.31 13.58 13.00
C THR A 85 0.99 13.49 13.83
N SER A 86 1.25 12.39 14.55
CA SER A 86 2.46 12.19 15.36
C SER A 86 3.75 11.90 14.57
N GLY A 87 3.67 11.58 13.27
CA GLY A 87 4.85 11.23 12.46
C GLY A 87 5.14 9.72 12.38
N TYR A 88 4.49 8.89 13.20
CA TYR A 88 4.59 7.44 13.11
C TYR A 88 3.26 6.76 13.44
N TYR A 89 2.71 5.99 12.51
CA TYR A 89 1.48 5.23 12.69
C TYR A 89 1.54 3.88 11.99
N ARG A 90 0.88 2.90 12.61
CA ARG A 90 0.61 1.58 12.04
C ARG A 90 -0.89 1.46 11.83
N VAL A 91 -1.32 1.36 10.57
CA VAL A 91 -2.74 1.28 10.18
C VAL A 91 -3.02 -0.13 9.70
N VAL A 92 -3.89 -0.85 10.41
CA VAL A 92 -4.32 -2.19 10.03
C VAL A 92 -5.41 -2.10 8.96
N LEU A 93 -5.21 -2.81 7.85
CA LEU A 93 -6.17 -2.96 6.76
C LEU A 93 -7.20 -4.04 7.12
N ALA A 94 -8.13 -3.67 8.00
CA ALA A 94 -9.08 -4.62 8.61
C ALA A 94 -10.20 -5.10 7.67
N GLU A 95 -10.44 -4.41 6.57
CA GLU A 95 -11.57 -4.67 5.67
C GLU A 95 -11.13 -4.71 4.21
N ALA A 96 -11.80 -5.54 3.41
CA ALA A 96 -11.60 -5.54 1.97
C ALA A 96 -12.34 -4.36 1.35
N ARG A 97 -11.61 -3.27 1.13
CA ARG A 97 -12.09 -2.03 0.49
C ARG A 97 -10.91 -1.22 -0.03
N THR A 98 -11.22 -0.11 -0.69
CA THR A 98 -10.23 0.95 -0.91
C THR A 98 -10.12 1.85 0.31
N TYR A 99 -8.90 2.03 0.80
CA TYR A 99 -8.54 3.06 1.76
C TYR A 99 -7.92 4.24 1.02
N TRP A 100 -8.27 5.45 1.41
CA TRP A 100 -7.80 6.67 0.76
C TRP A 100 -7.06 7.51 1.78
N PHE A 101 -5.79 7.80 1.52
CA PHE A 101 -4.96 8.59 2.40
C PHE A 101 -4.40 9.81 1.68
N ILE A 102 -4.36 10.95 2.36
CA ILE A 102 -3.81 12.21 1.84
C ILE A 102 -2.94 12.90 2.88
N CYS A 103 -2.06 13.79 2.43
CA CYS A 103 -1.47 14.84 3.26
C CYS A 103 -2.25 16.14 3.06
N ASP A 104 -2.80 16.68 4.14
CA ASP A 104 -3.68 17.86 4.16
C ASP A 104 -2.91 19.20 4.28
N LEU A 105 -1.58 19.16 4.28
CA LEU A 105 -0.82 20.41 4.23
C LEU A 105 -1.06 21.12 2.89
N PRO A 106 -1.10 22.47 2.89
CA PRO A 106 -1.37 23.24 1.68
C PRO A 106 -0.50 22.82 0.49
N GLY A 107 -1.16 22.44 -0.62
CA GLY A 107 -0.49 22.01 -1.85
C GLY A 107 -0.01 20.56 -1.88
N HIS A 108 0.09 19.84 -0.75
CA HIS A 108 0.66 18.49 -0.72
C HIS A 108 -0.24 17.45 -1.40
N CYS A 109 -1.52 17.38 -1.05
CA CYS A 109 -2.48 16.46 -1.68
C CYS A 109 -2.61 16.71 -3.19
N LEU A 110 -2.76 17.98 -3.61
CA LEU A 110 -2.85 18.35 -5.02
C LEU A 110 -1.52 18.13 -5.77
N GLY A 111 -0.39 18.23 -5.06
CA GLY A 111 0.95 17.89 -5.55
C GLY A 111 1.23 16.38 -5.62
N GLY A 112 0.25 15.52 -5.31
CA GLY A 112 0.35 14.08 -5.44
C GLY A 112 0.73 13.32 -4.17
N MET A 113 0.78 13.98 -3.00
CA MET A 113 0.96 13.31 -1.72
C MET A 113 -0.35 12.69 -1.23
N LYS A 114 -0.80 11.67 -1.97
CA LYS A 114 -2.00 10.90 -1.73
C LYS A 114 -1.86 9.49 -2.28
N VAL A 115 -2.51 8.52 -1.63
CA VAL A 115 -2.50 7.11 -2.03
C VAL A 115 -3.88 6.47 -1.89
N ALA A 116 -4.23 5.67 -2.88
CA ALA A 116 -5.36 4.74 -2.84
C ALA A 116 -4.83 3.32 -2.62
N VAL A 117 -5.30 2.65 -1.57
CA VAL A 117 -4.87 1.30 -1.18
C VAL A 117 -6.05 0.36 -1.34
N ASN A 118 -6.03 -0.45 -2.42
CA ASN A 118 -7.06 -1.44 -2.68
C ASN A 118 -6.75 -2.76 -1.95
N VAL A 119 -7.64 -3.15 -1.04
CA VAL A 119 -7.48 -4.32 -0.18
C VAL A 119 -8.44 -5.42 -0.60
N SER A 120 -7.91 -6.63 -0.82
CA SER A 120 -8.72 -7.80 -1.18
C SER A 120 -8.92 -8.76 0.00
N THR A 121 -10.00 -9.54 -0.02
CA THR A 121 -10.26 -10.61 0.96
C THR A 121 -9.32 -11.80 0.83
N ALA A 122 -8.50 -11.84 -0.23
CA ALA A 122 -7.61 -12.96 -0.46
C ALA A 122 -6.50 -12.97 0.60
N ALA A 123 -6.34 -14.09 1.30
CA ALA A 123 -5.02 -14.53 1.73
C ALA A 123 -4.21 -14.84 0.46
N GLY A 124 -3.78 -13.79 -0.24
CA GLY A 124 -3.36 -13.87 -1.63
C GLY A 124 -2.05 -14.63 -1.79
N GLY A 125 -2.13 -15.94 -1.99
CA GLY A 125 -1.03 -16.75 -2.52
C GLY A 125 -0.58 -16.18 -3.85
N ARG A 126 0.56 -15.48 -3.84
CA ARG A 126 1.37 -15.18 -5.01
C ARG A 126 2.38 -16.31 -5.21
#